data_AF-A0A1R1YBY6-F1
#
_entry.id   AF-A0A1R1YBY6-F1
#
_cell.length_a   1.000
_cell.length_b   1.000
_cell.length_c   1.000
_cell.angle_alpha   90.00
_cell.angle_beta   90.00
_cell.angle_gamma   90.00
#
_symmetry.space_group_name_H-M   'P 1'
#
loop_
_entity.id
_entity.type
_entity.pdbx_description
1 polymer ?
#
loop_
_entity_poly.entity_id
_entity_poly.type
_entity_poly.pdbx_seq_one_letter_code
_entity_poly.pdbx_strand_id
1 'polypeptide(L)'
;MVKAVSALLDKRNHPVFIHCNKGKHRTGCLVGCLRKIQCWSYTSIFDEYRRFSAPKSRSTDQQFIELFDPKPAISAVSKSNLPNFLLT
;
A
#
# COMPACT_ATOMS: atom_id res chain seq x y z
N MET A 1 8.89 3.44 3.22
CA MET A 1 7.68 2.70 2.81
C MET A 1 7.38 1.53 3.73
N VAL A 2 8.32 0.60 3.95
CA VAL A 2 8.16 -0.59 4.83
C VAL A 2 7.45 -0.27 6.16
N LYS A 3 7.99 0.68 6.95
CA LYS A 3 7.39 1.08 8.23
C LYS A 3 5.92 1.52 8.13
N ALA A 4 5.56 2.23 7.07
CA ALA A 4 4.18 2.69 6.86
C ALA A 4 3.26 1.52 6.48
N VAL A 5 3.72 0.61 5.63
CA VAL A 5 2.97 -0.61 5.29
C VAL A 5 2.78 -1.48 6.54
N SER A 6 3.84 -1.71 7.34
CA SER A 6 3.72 -2.46 8.60
C SER A 6 2.71 -1.83 9.56
N ALA A 7 2.70 -0.50 9.68
CA ALA A 7 1.71 0.19 10.50
C ALA A 7 0.27 -0.03 9.99
N LEU A 8 0.06 -0.10 8.66
CA LEU A 8 -1.24 -0.42 8.08
C LEU A 8 -1.64 -1.89 8.24
N LEU A 9 -0.67 -2.80 8.24
CA LEU A 9 -0.93 -4.23 8.44
C LEU A 9 -1.17 -4.60 9.91
N ASP A 10 -0.83 -3.76 10.87
CA ASP A 10 -1.12 -4.03 12.28
C ASP A 10 -2.55 -3.60 12.62
N LYS A 11 -3.45 -4.59 12.81
CA LYS A 11 -4.87 -4.36 13.15
C LYS A 11 -5.07 -3.47 14.38
N ARG A 12 -4.11 -3.42 15.31
CA ARG A 12 -4.20 -2.60 16.54
C ARG A 12 -4.15 -1.10 16.26
N ASN A 13 -3.61 -0.70 15.11
CA ASN A 13 -3.56 0.72 14.72
C ASN A 13 -4.89 1.22 14.15
N HIS A 14 -5.84 0.34 13.81
CA HIS A 14 -7.06 0.74 13.12
C HIS A 14 -8.13 1.28 14.09
N PRO A 15 -8.89 2.32 13.69
CA PRO A 15 -8.92 2.96 12.36
C PRO A 15 -7.74 3.93 12.10
N VAL A 16 -7.18 3.89 10.88
CA VAL A 16 -6.07 4.76 10.43
C VAL A 16 -6.51 5.68 9.29
N PHE A 17 -6.14 6.97 9.37
CA PHE A 17 -6.25 7.90 8.24
C PHE A 17 -4.88 8.09 7.57
N ILE A 18 -4.80 7.81 6.27
CA ILE A 18 -3.59 7.97 5.46
C ILE A 18 -3.68 9.28 4.68
N HIS A 19 -2.70 10.16 4.85
CA HIS A 19 -2.61 11.35 4.00
C HIS A 19 -1.16 11.71 3.66
N CYS A 20 -1.03 12.57 2.65
CA CYS A 20 0.16 13.36 2.42
C CYS A 20 -0.31 14.80 2.14
N ASN A 21 0.35 15.55 1.26
CA ASN A 21 -0.07 16.94 1.01
C ASN A 21 -1.32 17.01 0.13
N LYS A 22 -1.44 16.12 -0.86
CA LYS A 22 -2.55 16.11 -1.83
C LYS A 22 -3.24 14.75 -1.98
N GLY A 23 -2.84 13.76 -1.18
CA GLY A 23 -3.37 12.40 -1.29
C GLY A 23 -2.97 11.65 -2.59
N LYS A 24 -1.98 12.14 -3.35
CA LYS A 24 -1.63 11.61 -4.68
C LYS A 24 -0.46 10.64 -4.65
N HIS A 25 0.77 11.16 -4.63
CA HIS A 25 1.99 10.37 -4.85
C HIS A 25 2.30 9.44 -3.67
N ARG A 26 2.65 9.99 -2.49
CA ARG A 26 3.03 9.19 -1.32
C ARG A 26 1.90 8.32 -0.81
N THR A 27 0.69 8.87 -0.76
CA THR A 27 -0.53 8.14 -0.38
C THR A 27 -0.83 7.04 -1.39
N GLY A 28 -0.80 7.35 -2.70
CA GLY A 28 -1.05 6.39 -3.76
C GLY A 28 -0.02 5.26 -3.80
N CYS A 29 1.27 5.54 -3.59
CA CYS A 29 2.29 4.48 -3.48
C CYS A 29 2.02 3.56 -2.30
N LEU A 30 1.69 4.12 -1.12
CA LEU A 30 1.42 3.32 0.07
C LEU A 30 0.18 2.44 -0.12
N VAL A 31 -0.91 2.99 -0.68
CA VAL A 31 -2.13 2.24 -1.00
C VAL A 31 -1.87 1.18 -2.07
N GLY A 32 -1.10 1.52 -3.12
CA GLY A 32 -0.70 0.58 -4.16
C GLY A 32 0.10 -0.61 -3.61
N CYS A 33 1.03 -0.36 -2.68
CA CYS A 33 1.74 -1.43 -1.97
C CYS A 33 0.78 -2.30 -1.13
N LEU A 34 -0.23 -1.71 -0.48
CA LEU A 34 -1.26 -2.47 0.23
C LEU A 34 -2.07 -3.35 -0.74
N ARG A 35 -2.49 -2.83 -1.90
CA ARG A 35 -3.23 -3.60 -2.92
C ARG A 35 -2.40 -4.76 -3.48
N LYS A 36 -1.09 -4.56 -3.65
CA LYS A 36 -0.17 -5.62 -4.05
C LYS A 36 -0.17 -6.78 -3.04
N ILE A 37 -0.19 -6.46 -1.75
CA ILE A 37 -0.28 -7.46 -0.66
C ILE A 37 -1.65 -8.15 -0.64
N GLN A 38 -2.71 -7.44 -1.03
CA GLN A 38 -4.05 -7.99 -1.23
C GLN A 38 -4.20 -8.80 -2.55
N CYS A 39 -3.09 -9.09 -3.24
CA CYS A 39 -3.06 -9.85 -4.48
C CYS A 39 -3.92 -9.26 -5.61
N TRP A 40 -4.09 -7.93 -5.66
CA TRP A 40 -4.72 -7.28 -6.81
C TRP A 40 -3.82 -7.37 -8.05
N SER A 41 -4.42 -7.40 -9.25
CA SER A 41 -3.66 -7.32 -10.50
C SER A 41 -3.03 -5.93 -10.67
N TYR A 42 -1.86 -5.85 -11.29
CA TYR A 42 -1.20 -4.56 -11.54
C TYR A 42 -2.07 -3.59 -12.36
N THR A 43 -2.88 -4.11 -13.29
CA THR A 43 -3.85 -3.30 -14.03
C THR A 43 -4.81 -2.57 -13.10
N SER A 44 -5.41 -3.27 -12.13
CA SER A 44 -6.33 -2.68 -11.16
C SER A 44 -5.63 -1.73 -10.18
N ILE A 45 -4.43 -2.10 -9.73
CA ILE A 45 -3.62 -1.26 -8.83
C ILE A 45 -3.29 0.08 -9.49
N PHE A 46 -2.84 0.04 -10.75
CA PHE A 46 -2.44 1.24 -11.46
C PHE A 46 -3.64 2.07 -11.93
N ASP A 47 -4.80 1.45 -12.19
CA ASP A 47 -6.04 2.19 -12.43
C ASP A 47 -6.45 3.00 -11.19
N GLU A 48 -6.46 2.37 -10.00
CA GLU A 48 -6.75 3.06 -8.73
C GLU A 48 -5.76 4.21 -8.49
N TYR A 49 -4.46 3.94 -8.63
CA TYR A 49 -3.43 4.97 -8.48
C TYR A 49 -3.66 6.16 -9.43
N ARG A 50 -3.89 5.91 -10.72
CA ARG A 50 -4.07 6.99 -11.71
C ARG A 50 -5.33 7.80 -11.45
N ARG A 51 -6.42 7.14 -11.03
CA ARG A 51 -7.68 7.80 -10.67
C ARG A 51 -7.50 8.85 -9.58
N PHE A 52 -6.71 8.54 -8.54
CA PHE A 52 -6.47 9.46 -7.42
C PHE A 52 -5.28 10.42 -7.61
N SER A 53 -4.32 10.07 -8.47
CA SER A 53 -3.15 10.91 -8.74
C SER A 53 -3.31 11.90 -9.91
N ALA A 54 -4.39 11.76 -10.69
CA ALA A 54 -4.71 12.67 -11.79
C ALA A 54 -4.78 14.14 -11.34
N PRO A 55 -4.37 15.10 -12.18
CA PRO A 55 -3.75 14.94 -13.50
C PRO A 55 -2.22 14.73 -13.44
N LYS A 56 -1.63 14.58 -12.24
CA LYS A 56 -0.17 14.57 -12.03
C LYS A 56 0.35 13.17 -11.71
N SER A 57 -0.19 12.15 -12.36
CA SER A 57 0.22 10.75 -12.19
C SER A 57 1.67 10.56 -12.64
N ARG A 58 2.44 9.75 -11.92
CA ARG A 58 3.86 9.49 -12.22
C ARG A 58 4.07 8.03 -12.56
N SER A 59 4.86 7.75 -13.60
CA SER A 59 5.30 6.39 -13.93
C SER A 59 6.25 5.83 -12.87
N THR A 60 7.08 6.68 -12.28
CA THR A 60 8.01 6.30 -11.20
C THR A 60 7.31 5.77 -9.95
N ASP A 61 6.14 6.31 -9.62
CA ASP A 61 5.32 5.82 -8.51
C ASP A 61 4.73 4.41 -8.81
N GLN A 62 4.28 4.18 -10.06
CA GLN A 62 3.79 2.86 -10.49
C GLN A 62 4.92 1.83 -10.52
N GLN A 63 6.09 2.20 -11.04
CA GLN A 63 7.30 1.36 -11.02
C GLN A 63 7.73 1.04 -9.58
N PHE A 64 7.63 2.01 -8.66
CA PHE A 64 7.90 1.77 -7.25
C PHE A 64 6.95 0.72 -6.66
N ILE A 65 5.65 0.83 -6.94
CA ILE A 65 4.65 -0.16 -6.48
C ILE A 65 4.98 -1.56 -7.05
N GLU A 66 5.33 -1.64 -8.33
CA GLU A 66 5.72 -2.88 -9.01
C GLU A 66 6.94 -3.54 -8.36
N LEU A 67 7.99 -2.77 -8.07
CA LEU A 67 9.25 -3.28 -7.53
C LEU A 67 9.25 -3.46 -6.00
N PHE A 68 8.23 -2.97 -5.29
CA PHE A 68 8.19 -3.06 -3.83
C PHE A 68 8.12 -4.52 -3.33
N ASP A 69 9.09 -4.94 -2.51
CA ASP A 69 9.06 -6.23 -1.80
C ASP A 69 8.27 -6.08 -0.48
N PRO A 70 7.13 -6.77 -0.33
CA PRO A 70 6.32 -6.69 0.89
C PRO A 70 6.84 -7.51 2.06
N LYS A 71 7.77 -8.47 1.85
CA LYS A 71 8.20 -9.40 2.90
C LYS A 71 8.72 -8.70 4.16
N PRO A 72 9.57 -7.66 4.09
CA PRO A 72 10.05 -6.98 5.29
C PRO A 72 8.94 -6.26 6.06
N ALA A 73 7.88 -5.82 5.37
CA ALA A 73 6.77 -5.13 6.01
C ALA A 73 5.85 -6.09 6.76
N ILE A 74 5.61 -7.26 6.18
CA ILE A 74 4.80 -8.33 6.78
C ILE A 74 5.54 -8.94 7.99
N SER A 75 6.84 -9.22 7.87
CA SER A 75 7.63 -9.82 8.96
C SER A 75 7.81 -8.92 10.17
N ALA A 76 7.65 -7.60 10.01
CA ALA A 76 7.71 -6.63 11.11
C ALA A 76 6.47 -6.64 12.02
N VAL A 77 5.41 -7.36 11.68
CA VAL A 77 4.16 -7.44 12.45
C VAL A 77 3.93 -8.87 12.93
N SER A 78 3.59 -9.04 14.21
CA SER A 78 3.23 -10.36 14.74
C SER A 78 2.03 -10.96 13.99
N LYS A 79 2.08 -12.26 13.70
CA LYS A 79 1.04 -12.96 12.93
C LYS A 79 -0.37 -12.78 13.49
N SER A 80 -0.52 -12.69 14.82
CA SER A 80 -1.82 -12.47 15.48
C SER A 80 -2.44 -11.10 15.15
N ASN A 81 -1.61 -10.11 14.80
CA ASN A 81 -2.04 -8.75 14.52
C ASN A 81 -2.20 -8.47 13.01
N LEU A 82 -1.72 -9.36 12.14
CA LEU A 82 -1.87 -9.24 10.68
C LEU A 82 -3.33 -9.42 10.24
N PRO A 83 -3.81 -8.68 9.22
CA PRO A 83 -5.19 -8.73 8.77
C PRO A 83 -5.57 -10.12 8.25
N ASN A 84 -6.87 -10.45 8.36
CA ASN A 84 -7.35 -11.80 8.08
C ASN A 84 -7.14 -12.23 6.62
N PHE A 85 -7.13 -11.28 5.67
CA PHE A 85 -6.88 -11.57 4.24
C PHE A 85 -5.46 -12.06 3.94
N LEU A 86 -4.52 -12.00 4.90
CA LEU A 86 -3.17 -12.54 4.79
C LEU A 86 -3.02 -13.92 5.44
N LEU A 87 -4.04 -14.41 6.14
CA LEU A 87 -4.02 -15.66 6.90
C LEU A 87 -4.75 -16.81 6.20
N THR A 88 -5.33 -16.53 5.03
CA THR A 88 -6.02 -17.47 4.13
C THR A 88 -5.16 -17.72 2.90
#